data_AF-L0JR08-F1
#
_entry.id   AF-L0JR08-F1
#
_cell.length_a   1.000
_cell.length_b   1.000
_cell.length_c   1.000
_cell.angle_alpha   90.00
_cell.angle_beta   90.00
_cell.angle_gamma   90.00
#
_symmetry.space_group_name_H-M   'P 1'
#
loop_
_entity.id
_entity.type
_entity.pdbx_description
1 polymer ?
#
loop_
_entity_poly.entity_id
_entity_poly.type
_entity_poly.pdbx_seq_one_letter_code
_entity_poly.pdbx_strand_id
1 'polypeptide(L)'
;MRVRRYIYDSDRAADHVDDVLERLAALEESIDRQDVAAAADRDDAIREAMLAVRESVRIGSNPDEIYDENGDPDFSAGVLITQAPTGRRHLYTGRDALEALSEATGADSDDA
;
A
#
# COMPACT_ATOMS: atom_id res chain seq x y z
N MET A 1 -8.19 -0.66 12.47
CA MET A 1 -8.10 -0.69 11.00
C MET A 1 -7.41 -1.99 10.62
N ARG A 2 -7.73 -2.63 9.49
CA ARG A 2 -7.05 -3.87 9.05
C ARG A 2 -6.37 -3.67 7.71
N VAL A 3 -5.12 -4.09 7.60
CA VAL A 3 -4.40 -4.09 6.32
C VAL A 3 -4.90 -5.25 5.46
N ARG A 4 -5.22 -4.97 4.20
CA ARG A 4 -5.73 -5.98 3.26
C ARG A 4 -4.65 -6.39 2.26
N ARG A 5 -4.05 -5.39 1.62
CA ARG A 5 -3.09 -5.59 0.55
C ARG A 5 -2.04 -4.48 0.57
N TYR A 6 -0.80 -4.84 0.29
CA TYR A 6 0.29 -3.91 0.07
C TYR A 6 0.95 -4.21 -1.28
N ILE A 7 0.98 -3.21 -2.15
CA ILE A 7 1.53 -3.30 -3.51
C ILE A 7 2.78 -2.43 -3.55
N TYR A 8 3.90 -2.95 -4.03
CA TYR A 8 5.15 -2.21 -4.13
C TYR A 8 5.98 -2.71 -5.31
N ASP A 9 6.89 -1.87 -5.79
CA ASP A 9 7.91 -2.23 -6.78
C ASP A 9 9.25 -2.35 -6.05
N SER A 10 9.76 -3.56 -5.86
CA SER A 10 11.04 -3.77 -5.16
C SER A 10 12.27 -3.31 -5.94
N ASP A 11 12.19 -3.20 -7.27
CA ASP A 11 13.29 -2.72 -8.12
C ASP A 11 13.46 -1.20 -8.01
N ARG A 12 12.36 -0.47 -7.79
CA ARG A 12 12.33 0.99 -7.63
C ARG A 12 11.88 1.44 -6.23
N ALA A 13 11.89 0.56 -5.24
CA ALA A 13 11.38 0.83 -3.90
C ALA A 13 12.06 2.05 -3.27
N ALA A 14 11.26 3.00 -2.80
CA ALA A 14 11.73 4.08 -1.95
C ALA A 14 12.12 3.57 -0.55
N ASP A 15 12.99 4.28 0.17
CA ASP A 15 13.51 3.86 1.48
C ASP A 15 12.40 3.46 2.48
N HIS A 16 11.26 4.17 2.47
CA HIS A 16 10.14 3.91 3.38
C HIS A 16 9.37 2.61 3.08
N VAL A 17 9.56 1.99 1.91
CA VAL A 17 8.90 0.72 1.56
C VAL A 17 9.40 -0.41 2.45
N ASP A 18 10.69 -0.43 2.76
CA ASP A 18 11.30 -1.45 3.63
C ASP A 18 10.76 -1.33 5.06
N ASP A 19 10.68 -0.09 5.60
CA ASP A 19 10.05 0.20 6.89
C ASP A 19 8.59 -0.27 6.95
N VAL A 20 7.83 -0.04 5.88
CA VAL A 20 6.45 -0.52 5.77
C VAL A 20 6.40 -2.04 5.78
N LEU A 21 7.26 -2.72 5.01
CA LEU A 21 7.32 -4.17 4.96
C LEU A 21 7.69 -4.79 6.31
N GLU A 22 8.65 -4.19 7.04
CA GLU A 22 9.02 -4.63 8.38
C GLU A 22 7.83 -4.53 9.35
N ARG A 23 7.12 -3.40 9.34
CA ARG A 23 5.89 -3.21 10.12
C ARG A 23 4.79 -4.19 9.74
N LEU A 24 4.59 -4.43 8.45
CA LEU A 24 3.62 -5.40 7.96
C LEU A 24 3.99 -6.83 8.35
N ALA A 25 5.28 -7.16 8.46
CA ALA A 25 5.74 -8.45 8.93
C ALA A 25 5.55 -8.65 10.45
N ALA A 26 5.59 -7.55 11.22
CA ALA A 26 5.27 -7.55 12.64
C ALA A 26 3.78 -7.72 12.94
N LEU A 27 2.90 -7.42 11.98
CA LEU A 27 1.47 -7.69 12.10
C LEU A 27 1.22 -9.20 11.97
N GLU A 28 0.59 -9.81 12.98
CA GLU A 28 0.20 -11.24 12.98
C GLU A 28 -0.93 -11.56 11.96
N GLU A 29 -1.37 -10.57 11.18
CA GLU A 29 -2.44 -10.72 10.20
C GLU A 29 -1.92 -11.21 8.85
N SER A 30 -2.69 -12.07 8.18
CA SER A 30 -2.43 -12.43 6.78
C SER A 30 -2.67 -11.22 5.88
N ILE A 31 -1.58 -10.58 5.46
CA ILE A 31 -1.55 -9.43 4.56
C ILE A 31 -1.11 -9.90 3.17
N ASP A 32 -1.88 -9.53 2.15
CA ASP A 32 -1.54 -9.82 0.76
C ASP A 32 -0.44 -8.85 0.29
N ARG A 33 0.76 -9.36 0.03
CA ARG A 33 1.90 -8.57 -0.43
C ARG A 33 2.13 -8.86 -1.91
N GLN A 34 2.00 -7.84 -2.75
CA GLN A 34 2.18 -7.95 -4.19
C GLN A 34 3.39 -7.11 -4.60
N ASP A 35 4.47 -7.79 -4.96
CA ASP A 35 5.65 -7.18 -5.56
C ASP A 35 5.52 -7.24 -7.08
N VAL A 36 5.40 -6.07 -7.72
CA VAL A 36 5.27 -5.99 -9.18
C VAL A 36 6.59 -6.24 -9.90
N ALA A 37 7.73 -6.03 -9.23
CA ALA A 37 9.05 -6.26 -9.80
C ALA A 37 9.48 -7.74 -9.70
N ALA A 38 9.08 -8.43 -8.62
CA ALA A 38 9.32 -9.87 -8.49
C ALA A 38 8.32 -10.74 -9.30
N ALA A 39 7.31 -10.14 -9.91
CA ALA A 39 6.37 -10.86 -10.76
C ALA A 39 7.03 -11.37 -12.05
N ALA A 40 6.60 -12.54 -12.53
CA ALA A 40 7.09 -13.09 -13.81
C ALA A 40 6.78 -12.16 -14.99
N ASP A 41 5.61 -11.51 -14.95
CA ASP A 41 5.12 -10.56 -15.95
C ASP A 41 4.78 -9.24 -15.27
N ARG A 42 5.70 -8.27 -15.33
CA ARG A 42 5.53 -6.95 -14.70
C ARG A 42 4.28 -6.23 -15.18
N ASP A 43 3.99 -6.29 -16.49
CA ASP A 43 2.83 -5.65 -17.10
C ASP A 43 1.49 -6.21 -16.56
N ASP A 44 1.44 -7.52 -16.37
CA ASP A 44 0.27 -8.19 -15.80
C ASP A 44 0.11 -7.86 -14.31
N ALA A 45 1.21 -7.90 -13.55
CA ALA A 45 1.21 -7.52 -12.14
C ALA A 45 0.79 -6.06 -11.92
N ILE A 46 1.26 -5.13 -12.76
CA ILE A 46 0.83 -3.73 -12.77
C ILE A 46 -0.67 -3.63 -13.06
N ARG A 47 -1.18 -4.38 -14.04
CA ARG A 47 -2.62 -4.39 -14.37
C ARG A 47 -3.45 -4.89 -13.19
N GLU A 48 -3.04 -6.00 -12.55
CA GLU A 48 -3.71 -6.54 -11.37
C GLU A 48 -3.66 -5.57 -10.18
N ALA A 49 -2.52 -4.93 -9.95
CA ALA A 49 -2.35 -3.89 -8.94
C ALA A 49 -3.31 -2.73 -9.17
N MET A 50 -3.36 -2.20 -10.41
CA MET A 50 -4.26 -1.13 -10.81
C MET A 50 -5.73 -1.50 -10.65
N LEU A 51 -6.09 -2.75 -10.96
CA LEU A 51 -7.45 -3.27 -10.72
C LEU A 51 -7.80 -3.26 -9.23
N ALA A 52 -6.89 -3.70 -8.36
CA ALA A 52 -7.09 -3.70 -6.91
C ALA A 52 -7.23 -2.28 -6.33
N VAL A 53 -6.41 -1.33 -6.82
CA VAL A 53 -6.54 0.10 -6.47
C VAL A 53 -7.90 0.62 -6.90
N ARG A 54 -8.30 0.39 -8.15
CA ARG A 54 -9.58 0.85 -8.70
C ARG A 54 -10.79 0.24 -7.99
N GLU A 55 -10.72 -1.01 -7.55
CA GLU A 55 -11.77 -1.64 -6.74
C GLU A 55 -11.86 -1.03 -5.32
N SER A 56 -10.74 -0.52 -4.82
CA SER A 56 -10.65 0.06 -3.48
C SER A 56 -11.09 1.52 -3.45
N VAL A 57 -10.81 2.29 -4.52
CA VAL A 57 -11.29 3.66 -4.72
C VAL A 57 -12.72 3.62 -5.24
N ARG A 58 -13.68 3.30 -4.37
CA ARG A 58 -15.11 3.19 -4.75
C ARG A 58 -15.73 4.55 -5.10
N ILE A 59 -15.19 5.65 -4.55
CA ILE A 59 -15.59 7.04 -4.79
C ILE A 59 -14.32 7.90 -4.65
N GLY A 60 -13.69 8.28 -5.78
CA GLY A 60 -12.50 9.11 -5.80
C GLY A 60 -11.66 8.94 -7.07
N SER A 61 -10.68 9.82 -7.26
CA SER A 61 -9.61 9.64 -8.23
C SER A 61 -8.53 8.72 -7.64
N ASN A 62 -7.82 7.99 -8.50
CA ASN A 62 -6.59 7.31 -8.13
C ASN A 62 -5.58 8.35 -7.61
N PRO A 63 -4.79 8.03 -6.55
CA PRO A 63 -3.77 8.94 -6.06
C PRO A 63 -2.72 9.20 -7.15
N ASP A 64 -2.34 10.46 -7.36
CA ASP A 64 -1.34 10.82 -8.37
C ASP A 64 0.02 10.16 -8.09
N GLU A 65 0.32 9.85 -6.83
CA GLU A 65 1.55 9.16 -6.39
C GLU A 65 1.72 7.72 -6.92
N ILE A 66 0.69 7.12 -7.51
CA ILE A 66 0.82 5.82 -8.21
C ILE A 66 1.13 5.96 -9.69
N TYR A 67 1.40 7.17 -10.15
CA TYR A 67 1.81 7.47 -11.51
C TYR A 67 3.16 8.22 -11.48
N ASP A 68 4.04 7.93 -12.43
CA ASP A 68 5.28 8.68 -12.59
C ASP A 68 5.06 10.02 -13.32
N GLU A 69 6.15 10.75 -13.55
CA GLU A 69 6.15 12.02 -14.30
C GLU A 69 5.66 11.91 -15.76
N ASN A 70 5.64 10.70 -16.32
CA ASN A 70 5.14 10.41 -17.68
C ASN A 70 3.66 10.00 -17.67
N GLY A 71 3.08 9.74 -16.49
CA GLY A 71 1.72 9.23 -16.32
C GLY A 71 1.63 7.70 -16.40
N ASP A 72 2.77 7.00 -16.34
CA ASP A 72 2.84 5.55 -16.29
C ASP A 72 2.66 5.06 -14.85
N PRO A 73 1.96 3.92 -14.62
CA PRO A 73 1.74 3.41 -13.28
C PRO A 73 3.06 3.05 -12.59
N ASP A 74 3.33 3.70 -11.47
CA ASP A 74 4.56 3.59 -10.71
C ASP A 74 4.23 3.26 -9.25
N PHE A 75 4.66 2.07 -8.82
CA PHE A 75 4.45 1.58 -7.46
C PHE A 75 5.71 1.71 -6.60
N SER A 76 6.65 2.59 -6.99
CA SER A 76 7.93 2.80 -6.29
C SER A 76 7.72 3.33 -4.88
N ALA A 77 6.69 4.17 -4.67
CA ALA A 77 6.31 4.69 -3.37
C ALA A 77 5.60 3.66 -2.48
N GLY A 78 5.11 2.55 -3.06
CA GLY A 78 4.28 1.58 -2.36
C GLY A 78 2.85 2.08 -2.10
N VAL A 79 1.90 1.15 -2.17
CA VAL A 79 0.46 1.39 -2.01
C VAL A 79 -0.09 0.45 -0.96
N LEU A 80 -0.59 1.04 0.11
CA LEU A 80 -1.23 0.35 1.21
C LEU A 80 -2.74 0.45 1.09
N ILE A 81 -3.40 -0.70 0.98
CA ILE A 81 -4.84 -0.82 0.98
C ILE A 81 -5.27 -1.36 2.33
N THR A 82 -6.05 -0.55 3.04
CA THR A 82 -6.62 -0.91 4.34
C THR A 82 -8.13 -0.91 4.30
N GLN A 83 -8.71 -1.58 5.28
CA GLN A 83 -10.15 -1.62 5.48
C GLN A 83 -10.48 -1.16 6.90
N ALA A 84 -11.34 -0.16 6.98
CA ALA A 84 -11.98 0.28 8.20
C ALA A 84 -12.94 -0.80 8.72
N PRO A 85 -13.22 -0.84 10.04
CA PRO A 85 -14.17 -1.80 10.62
C PRO A 85 -15.59 -1.64 10.05
N THR A 86 -15.94 -0.47 9.51
CA THR A 86 -17.20 -0.20 8.80
C THR A 86 -17.26 -0.83 7.40
N GLY A 87 -16.18 -1.46 6.94
CA GLY A 87 -16.05 -2.06 5.61
C GLY A 87 -15.50 -1.10 4.55
N ARG A 88 -15.35 0.19 4.86
CA ARG A 88 -14.79 1.20 3.94
C ARG A 88 -13.30 0.94 3.70
N ARG A 89 -12.89 0.96 2.43
CA ARG A 89 -11.48 0.80 2.04
C ARG A 89 -10.81 2.16 1.96
N HIS A 90 -9.56 2.22 2.40
CA HIS A 90 -8.71 3.39 2.34
C HIS A 90 -7.41 3.01 1.62
N LEU A 91 -6.86 3.97 0.90
CA LEU A 91 -5.66 3.81 0.12
C LEU A 91 -4.67 4.85 0.63
N TYR A 92 -3.46 4.40 0.94
CA TYR A 92 -2.39 5.23 1.45
C TYR A 92 -1.14 4.95 0.64
N THR A 93 -0.39 5.99 0.29
CA THR A 93 0.79 5.91 -0.56
C THR A 93 1.99 6.54 0.14
N GLY A 94 3.18 6.07 -0.20
CA GLY A 94 4.40 6.69 0.31
C GLY A 94 4.48 6.70 1.84
N ARG A 95 4.74 7.89 2.40
CA ARG A 95 4.83 8.12 3.86
C ARG A 95 3.47 7.99 4.56
N ASP A 96 2.38 8.30 3.87
CA ASP A 96 1.04 8.21 4.44
C ASP A 96 0.70 6.75 4.80
N ALA A 97 1.21 5.79 4.02
CA ALA A 97 1.11 4.37 4.35
C ALA A 97 1.84 4.00 5.66
N LEU A 98 3.04 4.54 5.87
CA LEU A 98 3.81 4.31 7.09
C LEU A 98 3.14 4.95 8.30
N GLU A 99 2.64 6.18 8.16
CA GLU A 99 1.90 6.90 9.19
C GLU A 99 0.64 6.12 9.58
N ALA A 100 -0.16 5.69 8.60
CA ALA A 100 -1.38 4.92 8.86
C ALA A 100 -1.12 3.58 9.57
N LEU A 101 0.01 2.91 9.28
CA LEU A 101 0.44 1.71 10.01
C LEU A 101 0.89 2.02 11.43
N SER A 102 1.58 3.15 11.61
CA SER A 102 2.02 3.60 12.92
C SER A 102 0.83 4.01 13.79
N GLU A 103 -0.20 4.66 13.24
CA GLU A 103 -1.46 4.93 13.96
C GLU A 103 -2.21 3.64 14.30
N ALA A 104 -2.22 2.66 13.40
CA ALA A 104 -2.87 1.37 13.66
C ALA A 104 -2.20 0.55 14.77
N THR A 105 -0.87 0.68 14.92
CA THR A 105 -0.07 -0.07 15.91
C THR A 105 0.19 0.73 17.19
N GLY A 106 0.20 2.07 17.08
CA GLY A 106 0.61 3.02 18.11
C GLY A 106 -0.53 3.68 18.87
N ALA A 107 -1.79 3.29 18.65
CA ALA A 107 -2.93 3.74 19.46
C ALA A 107 -2.95 3.15 20.90
N ASP A 108 -1.78 2.84 21.46
CA ASP A 108 -1.57 2.43 22.86
C ASP A 108 -0.37 3.17 23.50
N SER A 109 0.02 4.34 22.98
CA SER A 109 1.09 5.14 23.60
C SER A 109 0.81 6.64 23.56
N ASP A 110 -0.30 7.05 24.18
CA ASP A 110 -0.45 8.39 24.75
C ASP A 110 -1.23 8.26 26.07
N ASP A 111 -0.57 7.71 27.09
CA ASP A 111 -0.89 7.92 28.50
C ASP A 111 0.43 8.26 29.20
N ALA A 112 0.68 9.55 29.37
CA ALA A 112 1.74 10.09 30.22
C ALA A 112 1.31 11.43 30.84
#